data_AF-A0A8T5TJH5-F1
#
_entry.id   AF-A0A8T5TJH5-F1
#
_cell.length_a   1.000
_cell.length_b   1.000
_cell.length_c   1.000
_cell.angle_alpha   90.00
_cell.angle_beta   90.00
_cell.angle_gamma   90.00
#
_symmetry.space_group_name_H-M   'P 1'
#
loop_
_entity.id
_entity.type
_entity.pdbx_description
1 polymer ?
#
loop_
_entity_poly.entity_id
_entity_poly.type
_entity_poly.pdbx_seq_one_letter_code
_entity_poly.pdbx_strand_id
1 'polypeptide(L)'
;MYEFKNCIKVAEIIGKHNSIIIRGVNLFKEGKKEELILKNSQRHPSRLSKIQKEALRQDFLTHPYELGYNFSNWNGKSLPYYIKHKFGIKGYCLWHNRMALNLSIQG
;
A
#
# COMPACT_ATOMS: atom_id res chain seq x y z
N MET A 1 -39.36 16.04 13.11
CA MET A 1 -37.95 16.49 13.12
C MET A 1 -37.21 15.60 14.09
N TYR A 2 -36.50 14.58 13.60
CA TYR A 2 -35.80 13.62 14.48
C TYR A 2 -34.60 14.34 15.11
N GLU A 3 -34.63 14.47 16.43
CA GLU A 3 -33.54 15.05 17.22
C GLU A 3 -32.24 14.33 16.86
N PHE A 4 -31.30 15.06 16.26
CA PHE A 4 -29.90 14.69 16.19
C PHE A 4 -29.37 14.69 17.63
N LYS A 5 -29.69 13.67 18.43
CA LYS A 5 -28.99 13.35 19.68
C LYS A 5 -27.58 12.86 19.32
N ASN A 6 -26.84 13.87 18.91
CA ASN A 6 -25.44 14.09 18.67
C ASN A 6 -24.64 12.91 18.09
N CYS A 7 -24.44 12.92 16.77
CA CYS A 7 -23.37 12.14 16.12
C CYS A 7 -22.01 12.35 16.81
N ILE A 8 -21.81 13.51 17.44
CA ILE A 8 -20.65 13.84 18.28
C ILE A 8 -20.55 12.90 19.49
N LYS A 9 -21.63 12.72 20.26
CA LYS A 9 -21.64 11.83 21.44
C LYS A 9 -21.39 10.38 21.04
N VAL A 10 -21.98 9.95 19.92
CA VAL A 10 -21.75 8.61 19.37
C VAL A 10 -20.30 8.45 18.93
N ALA A 11 -19.71 9.47 18.30
CA ALA A 11 -18.32 9.49 17.89
C ALA A 11 -17.34 9.40 19.08
N GLU A 12 -17.64 10.10 20.18
CA GLU A 12 -16.88 10.02 21.44
C GLU A 12 -16.94 8.62 22.06
N ILE A 13 -18.12 8.00 22.12
CA ILE A 13 -18.30 6.65 22.69
C ILE A 13 -17.54 5.59 21.87
N ILE A 14 -17.58 5.69 20.53
CA ILE A 14 -16.99 4.71 19.62
C ILE A 14 -15.49 5.00 19.35
N GLY A 15 -14.99 6.17 19.78
CA GLY A 15 -13.62 6.60 19.52
C GLY A 15 -13.32 6.79 18.03
N LYS A 16 -14.30 7.26 17.26
CA LYS A 16 -14.17 7.53 15.82
C LYS A 16 -14.45 9.00 15.54
N HIS A 17 -13.95 9.49 14.42
CA HIS A 17 -14.22 10.88 14.03
C HIS A 17 -15.70 11.07 13.67
N ASN A 18 -16.29 12.20 14.07
CA ASN A 18 -17.71 12.53 13.85
C ASN A 18 -18.14 12.39 12.37
N SER A 19 -17.26 12.76 11.43
CA SER A 19 -17.55 12.62 9.99
C SER A 19 -17.81 11.17 9.55
N ILE A 20 -17.23 10.17 10.21
CA ILE A 20 -17.46 8.74 9.92
C ILE A 20 -18.88 8.35 10.33
N ILE A 21 -19.32 8.81 11.51
CA ILE A 21 -20.67 8.55 12.02
C ILE A 21 -21.71 9.25 11.15
N ILE A 22 -21.51 10.53 10.80
CA ILE A 22 -22.40 11.28 9.90
C ILE A 22 -22.52 10.58 8.53
N ARG A 23 -21.39 10.17 7.96
CA ARG A 23 -21.37 9.43 6.69
C ARG A 23 -22.14 8.11 6.80
N GLY A 24 -21.94 7.35 7.87
CA GLY A 24 -22.65 6.10 8.10
C GLY A 24 -24.16 6.29 8.22
N VAL A 25 -24.60 7.31 8.97
CA VAL A 25 -26.02 7.66 9.12
C VAL A 25 -26.64 8.07 7.78
N ASN A 26 -25.94 8.85 6.97
CA ASN A 26 -26.44 9.26 5.66
C ASN A 26 -26.54 8.08 4.68
N LEU A 27 -25.52 7.22 4.63
CA LEU A 27 -25.56 5.99 3.81
C LEU A 27 -26.68 5.04 4.24
N PHE A 28 -26.94 4.94 5.55
CA PHE A 28 -28.05 4.16 6.08
C PHE A 28 -29.42 4.72 5.66
N LYS A 29 -29.60 6.05 5.71
CA LYS A 29 -30.83 6.72 5.27
C LYS A 29 -31.08 6.55 3.78
N GLU A 30 -30.03 6.54 2.97
CA GLU A 30 -30.09 6.33 1.52
C GLU A 30 -30.38 4.86 1.13
N GLY A 31 -30.56 3.94 2.09
CA GLY A 31 -30.85 2.53 1.83
C GLY A 31 -29.63 1.72 1.35
N LYS A 32 -28.44 2.34 1.26
CA LYS A 32 -27.20 1.70 0.80
C LYS A 32 -26.50 0.95 1.93
N LYS A 33 -27.20 -0.01 2.55
CA LYS A 33 -26.65 -0.85 3.63
C LYS A 33 -25.40 -1.64 3.18
N GLU A 34 -25.33 -2.00 1.90
CA GLU A 34 -24.23 -2.76 1.32
C GLU A 34 -22.93 -1.94 1.21
N GLU A 35 -23.01 -0.60 1.17
CA GLU A 35 -21.84 0.30 1.14
C GLU A 35 -21.27 0.65 2.52
N LEU A 36 -21.95 0.27 3.62
CA LEU A 36 -21.44 0.44 4.98
C LEU A 36 -20.32 -0.55 5.32
N ILE A 37 -20.14 -1.57 4.50
CA ILE A 37 -18.89 -2.33 4.48
C ILE A 37 -17.85 -1.31 4.08
N LEU A 38 -17.03 -0.89 5.06
CA LEU A 38 -15.75 -0.23 4.80
C LEU A 38 -15.13 -1.04 3.67
N LYS A 39 -15.18 -0.51 2.44
CA LYS A 39 -14.22 -0.88 1.41
C LYS A 39 -12.92 -0.61 2.13
N ASN A 40 -12.32 -1.65 2.70
CA ASN A 40 -10.90 -1.71 2.93
C ASN A 40 -10.39 -1.34 1.56
N SER A 41 -10.09 -0.05 1.36
CA SER A 41 -9.47 0.44 0.15
C SER A 41 -8.39 -0.58 -0.08
N GLN A 42 -8.44 -1.31 -1.19
CA GLN A 42 -7.49 -2.36 -1.49
C GLN A 42 -6.14 -1.74 -1.21
N ARG A 43 -5.57 -2.04 -0.04
CA ARG A 43 -4.39 -1.36 0.45
C ARG A 43 -3.35 -2.04 -0.39
N HIS A 44 -3.06 -1.46 -1.55
CA HIS A 44 -1.97 -1.91 -2.39
C HIS A 44 -0.81 -2.11 -1.42
N PRO A 45 -0.26 -3.34 -1.35
CA PRO A 45 0.64 -3.69 -0.28
C PRO A 45 1.77 -2.66 -0.29
N SER A 46 1.85 -1.85 0.77
CA SER A 46 2.82 -0.75 0.84
C SER A 46 4.24 -1.28 1.05
N ARG A 47 4.38 -2.57 1.31
CA ARG A 47 5.61 -3.29 1.62
C ARG A 47 5.60 -4.67 0.97
N LEU A 48 6.76 -5.08 0.49
CA LEU A 48 7.02 -6.46 0.03
C LEU A 48 6.88 -7.43 1.21
N SER A 49 6.23 -8.57 0.97
CA SER A 49 6.21 -9.70 1.90
C SER A 49 7.60 -10.32 2.05
N LYS A 50 7.81 -11.15 3.09
CA LYS A 50 9.10 -11.84 3.30
C LYS A 50 9.49 -12.68 2.08
N ILE A 51 8.53 -13.36 1.47
CA ILE A 51 8.72 -14.19 0.26
C ILE A 51 9.10 -13.31 -0.93
N GLN A 52 8.41 -12.18 -1.14
CA GLN A 52 8.71 -11.26 -2.23
C GLN A 52 10.09 -10.60 -2.07
N LYS A 53 10.52 -10.33 -0.83
CA LYS A 53 11.87 -9.82 -0.55
C LYS A 53 12.96 -10.83 -0.89
N GLU A 54 12.73 -12.11 -0.62
CA GLU A 54 13.70 -13.16 -0.93
C GLU A 54 13.79 -13.39 -2.44
N ALA A 55 12.65 -13.41 -3.14
CA ALA A 55 12.63 -13.43 -4.60
C ALA A 55 13.41 -12.23 -5.18
N LEU A 56 13.16 -11.02 -4.65
CA LEU A 56 13.86 -9.81 -5.07
C LEU A 56 15.39 -9.89 -4.86
N ARG A 57 15.85 -10.55 -3.79
CA ARG A 57 17.29 -10.77 -3.56
C ARG A 57 17.90 -11.64 -4.65
N GLN A 58 17.24 -12.74 -4.98
CA GLN A 58 17.69 -13.64 -6.04
C GLN A 58 17.75 -12.89 -7.38
N ASP A 59 16.71 -12.11 -7.69
CA ASP A 59 16.68 -11.29 -8.90
C ASP A 59 17.81 -10.24 -8.95
N PHE A 60 18.21 -9.67 -7.81
CA PHE A 60 19.30 -8.69 -7.75
C PHE A 60 20.69 -9.29 -7.93
N LEU A 61 20.86 -10.58 -7.66
CA LEU A 61 22.08 -11.30 -7.98
C LEU A 61 22.18 -11.57 -9.50
N THR A 62 21.05 -11.52 -10.20
CA THR A 62 20.96 -11.70 -11.65
C THR A 62 21.09 -10.36 -12.37
N HIS A 63 21.73 -10.36 -13.54
CA HIS A 63 21.84 -9.15 -14.35
C HIS A 63 20.46 -8.76 -14.93
N PRO A 64 20.04 -7.48 -14.93
CA PRO A 64 18.73 -7.07 -15.43
C PRO A 64 18.42 -7.51 -16.88
N TYR A 65 19.45 -7.59 -17.73
CA TYR A 65 19.34 -8.12 -19.10
C TYR A 65 18.86 -9.57 -19.15
N GLU A 66 19.31 -10.42 -18.23
CA GLU A 66 18.88 -11.83 -18.16
C GLU A 66 17.42 -11.94 -17.70
N LEU A 67 16.91 -10.91 -17.02
CA LEU A 67 15.50 -10.79 -16.64
C LEU A 67 14.65 -10.12 -17.73
N GLY A 68 15.22 -9.83 -18.91
CA GLY A 68 14.52 -9.20 -20.03
C GLY A 68 14.35 -7.68 -19.92
N TYR A 69 15.15 -7.01 -19.10
CA TYR A 69 15.11 -5.55 -18.95
C TYR A 69 16.29 -4.88 -19.65
N ASN A 70 16.03 -3.73 -20.28
CA ASN A 70 17.04 -2.91 -20.97
C ASN A 70 17.87 -2.04 -20.01
N PHE A 71 17.93 -2.38 -18.72
CA PHE A 71 18.70 -1.61 -17.74
C PHE A 71 20.12 -2.16 -17.69
N SER A 72 21.12 -1.26 -17.73
CA SER A 72 22.52 -1.66 -17.59
C SER A 72 22.83 -2.20 -16.20
N ASN A 73 22.21 -1.66 -15.15
CA ASN A 73 22.43 -2.06 -13.76
C ASN A 73 21.18 -1.80 -12.90
N TRP A 74 21.16 -2.46 -11.73
CA TRP A 74 20.25 -2.13 -10.64
C TRP A 74 20.64 -0.77 -10.05
N ASN A 75 19.79 0.24 -10.26
CA ASN A 75 19.99 1.59 -9.77
C ASN A 75 18.68 2.11 -9.17
N GLY A 76 18.73 3.27 -8.51
CA GLY A 76 17.58 3.83 -7.81
C GLY A 76 16.36 4.18 -8.68
N LYS A 77 16.49 4.13 -10.01
CA LYS A 77 15.39 4.31 -10.98
C LYS A 77 14.89 2.98 -11.57
N SER A 78 15.79 2.04 -11.86
CA SER A 78 15.44 0.72 -12.42
C SER A 78 14.81 -0.20 -11.37
N LEU A 79 15.24 -0.11 -10.10
CA LEU A 79 14.66 -0.89 -9.00
C LEU A 79 13.16 -0.65 -8.80
N PRO A 80 12.70 0.60 -8.61
CA PRO A 80 11.28 0.86 -8.40
C PRO A 80 10.44 0.47 -9.61
N TYR A 81 10.99 0.61 -10.82
CA TYR A 81 10.33 0.17 -12.05
C TYR A 81 10.13 -1.34 -12.07
N TYR A 82 11.18 -2.10 -11.78
CA TYR A 82 11.13 -3.56 -11.70
C TYR A 82 10.12 -4.05 -10.66
N ILE A 83 10.17 -3.50 -9.44
CA ILE A 83 9.29 -3.89 -8.33
C ILE A 83 7.83 -3.60 -8.64
N LYS A 84 7.56 -2.44 -9.24
CA LYS A 84 6.22 -2.08 -9.70
C LYS A 84 5.72 -3.06 -10.77
N HIS A 85 6.57 -3.42 -11.72
CA HIS A 85 6.21 -4.33 -12.82
C HIS A 85 6.00 -5.77 -12.33
N LYS A 86 6.87 -6.28 -11.45
CA LYS A 86 6.83 -7.66 -10.97
C LYS A 86 5.80 -7.91 -9.87
N PHE A 87 5.66 -6.98 -8.93
CA PHE A 87 4.84 -7.18 -7.73
C PHE A 87 3.60 -6.27 -7.65
N GLY A 88 3.44 -5.31 -8.58
CA GLY A 88 2.31 -4.38 -8.57
C GLY A 88 2.32 -3.40 -7.38
N ILE A 89 3.45 -3.26 -6.69
CA ILE A 89 3.58 -2.43 -5.49
C ILE A 89 4.05 -1.02 -5.87
N LYS A 90 3.25 -0.01 -5.53
CA LYS A 90 3.67 1.41 -5.53
C LYS A 90 4.13 1.78 -4.13
N GLY A 91 5.44 1.75 -3.86
CA GLY A 91 5.92 2.04 -2.51
C GLY A 91 7.43 2.26 -2.36
N TYR A 92 7.81 3.54 -2.31
CA TYR A 92 8.98 4.17 -1.67
C TYR A 92 10.41 3.65 -1.89
N CYS A 93 11.24 4.55 -2.43
CA CYS A 93 12.60 4.37 -2.91
C CYS A 93 13.68 4.22 -1.82
N LEU A 94 13.39 4.56 -0.56
CA LEU A 94 14.42 4.63 0.49
C LEU A 94 14.91 3.25 0.98
N TRP A 95 14.00 2.30 1.18
CA TRP A 95 14.38 0.93 1.58
C TRP A 95 15.05 0.19 0.42
N HIS A 96 14.58 0.42 -0.80
CA HIS A 96 15.08 -0.17 -2.03
C HIS A 96 16.51 0.28 -2.37
N ASN A 97 16.81 1.58 -2.27
CA ASN A 97 18.18 2.09 -2.47
C ASN A 97 19.15 1.55 -1.42
N ARG A 98 18.72 1.45 -0.15
CA ARG A 98 19.57 0.89 0.92
C ARG A 98 19.82 -0.60 0.73
N MET A 99 18.84 -1.34 0.20
CA MET A 99 18.99 -2.77 -0.10
C MET A 99 19.91 -2.99 -1.30
N ALA A 100 19.77 -2.21 -2.37
CA ALA A 100 20.69 -2.23 -3.50
C ALA A 100 22.13 -1.90 -3.06
N LEU A 101 22.33 -0.82 -2.29
CA LEU A 101 23.64 -0.44 -1.75
C LEU A 101 24.25 -1.54 -0.88
N ASN A 102 23.47 -2.15 0.03
CA ASN A 102 23.96 -3.24 0.88
C ASN A 102 24.35 -4.50 0.10
N LEU A 103 23.70 -4.77 -1.04
CA LEU A 103 24.01 -5.92 -1.89
C LEU A 103 25.21 -5.63 -2.81
N SER A 104 25.36 -4.41 -3.30
CA SER A 104 26.52 -3.98 -4.10
C SER A 104 27.83 -3.89 -3.30
N ILE A 105 27.79 -3.84 -1.97
CA ILE A 105 28.98 -3.83 -1.10
C ILE A 105 29.49 -5.26 -0.79
N GLN A 106 28.69 -6.30 -1.07
CA GLN A 106 29.03 -7.69 -0.79
C GLN A 106 29.53 -8.49 -2.01
N GLY A 107 29.58 -7.88 -3.19
CA GLY A 107 30.18 -8.45 -4.41
C GLY A 107 31.48 -7.74 -4.77
#